data_AF-A0A935Z1G3-F1
#
_entry.id   AF-A0A935Z1G3-F1
#
_cell.length_a   1.000
_cell.length_b   1.000
_cell.length_c   1.000
_cell.angle_alpha   90.00
_cell.angle_beta   90.00
_cell.angle_gamma   90.00
#
_symmetry.space_group_name_H-M   'P 1'
#
loop_
_entity.id
_entity.type
_entity.pdbx_description
1 polymer ?
#
loop_
_entity_poly.entity_id
_entity_poly.type
_entity_poly.pdbx_seq_one_letter_code
_entity_poly.pdbx_strand_id
1 'polypeptide(L)'
;MKGTIKKELKRRSVVEPIIGHLKSDHALGRNFLKGIDGDKINALLAGIGYNFRLLTSVAAIFCPKIWQWLSALLSKNSDCVFHAVTIA
;
A
#
# COMPACT_ATOMS: atom_id res chain seq x y z
N MET A 1 7.15 0.76 36.14
CA MET A 1 7.42 0.18 34.80
C MET A 1 8.18 1.19 33.95
N LYS A 2 9.38 0.88 33.45
CA LYS A 2 10.16 1.77 32.57
C LYS A 2 9.31 2.11 31.32
N GLY A 3 9.19 3.40 30.97
CA GLY A 3 8.31 3.89 29.89
C GLY A 3 8.52 3.22 28.52
N THR A 4 9.71 2.68 28.28
CA THR A 4 10.06 1.87 27.10
C THR A 4 9.22 0.59 26.98
N ILE A 5 8.96 -0.11 28.09
CA ILE A 5 8.15 -1.35 28.10
C ILE A 5 6.70 -1.03 27.73
N LYS A 6 6.17 0.09 28.25
CA LYS A 6 4.79 0.55 27.95
C LYS A 6 4.63 0.91 26.46
N LYS A 7 5.66 1.53 25.85
CA LYS A 7 5.66 1.81 24.40
C LYS A 7 5.68 0.53 23.57
N GLU A 8 6.49 -0.44 23.94
CA GLU A 8 6.61 -1.71 23.21
C GLU A 8 5.31 -2.54 23.29
N LEU A 9 4.69 -2.62 24.46
CA LEU A 9 3.38 -3.26 24.64
C LEU A 9 2.28 -2.60 23.77
N LYS A 10 2.30 -1.27 23.66
CA LYS A 10 1.35 -0.54 22.80
C LYS A 10 1.56 -0.85 21.32
N ARG A 11 2.81 -1.05 20.88
CA ARG A 11 3.09 -1.47 19.48
C ARG A 11 2.58 -2.88 19.21
N ARG A 12 2.77 -3.82 20.14
CA ARG A 12 2.28 -5.20 20.01
C ARG A 12 0.76 -5.29 19.95
N SER A 13 0.06 -4.52 20.79
CA SER A 13 -1.40 -4.47 20.80
C SER A 13 -2.01 -4.02 19.46
N VAL A 14 -1.30 -3.23 18.64
CA VAL A 14 -1.75 -2.84 17.30
C VAL A 14 -1.49 -3.95 16.27
N VAL A 15 -0.47 -4.79 16.48
CA VAL A 15 -0.06 -5.84 15.54
C VAL A 15 -0.86 -7.13 15.75
N GLU A 16 -1.21 -7.48 16.98
CA GLU A 16 -2.02 -8.66 17.32
C GLU A 16 -3.34 -8.77 16.52
N PRO A 17 -4.17 -7.72 16.39
CA PRO A 17 -5.39 -7.82 15.58
C PRO A 17 -5.11 -8.00 14.09
N ILE A 18 -4.01 -7.44 13.57
CA ILE A 18 -3.60 -7.62 12.16
C ILE A 18 -3.16 -9.07 11.92
N ILE A 19 -2.41 -9.66 12.85
CA ILE A 19 -2.03 -11.09 12.79
C ILE A 19 -3.27 -11.98 12.89
N GLY A 20 -4.23 -11.63 13.76
CA GLY A 20 -5.52 -12.33 13.85
C GLY A 20 -6.30 -12.31 12.54
N HIS A 21 -6.41 -11.14 11.90
CA HIS A 21 -7.04 -11.00 10.59
C HIS A 21 -6.29 -11.77 9.49
N LEU A 22 -4.95 -11.72 9.49
CA LEU A 22 -4.13 -12.51 8.57
C LEU A 22 -4.34 -14.02 8.72
N LYS A 23 -4.57 -14.49 9.95
CA LYS A 23 -4.81 -15.92 10.25
C LYS A 23 -6.20 -16.38 9.83
N SER A 24 -7.22 -15.56 10.04
CA SER A 24 -8.62 -15.91 9.77
C SER A 24 -9.07 -15.62 8.33
N ASP A 25 -8.72 -14.45 7.80
CA ASP A 25 -9.27 -13.90 6.55
C ASP A 25 -8.27 -13.96 5.37
N HIS A 26 -7.00 -14.27 5.64
CA HIS A 26 -5.96 -14.41 4.62
C HIS A 26 -5.36 -15.82 4.59
N ALA A 27 -4.44 -16.06 3.64
CA ALA A 27 -3.89 -17.38 3.31
C ALA A 27 -2.98 -18.00 4.40
N LEU A 28 -2.81 -17.35 5.55
CA LEU A 28 -1.95 -17.85 6.62
C LEU A 28 -2.49 -19.16 7.23
N GLY A 29 -3.82 -19.36 7.22
CA GLY A 29 -4.46 -20.61 7.65
C GLY A 29 -4.54 -21.71 6.59
N ARG A 30 -4.14 -21.42 5.34
CA ARG A 30 -4.17 -22.38 4.21
C ARG A 30 -2.76 -22.50 3.63
N ASN A 31 -1.90 -23.24 4.32
CA ASN A 31 -0.57 -23.53 3.81
C ASN A 31 -0.61 -24.74 2.86
N PHE A 32 -0.27 -24.52 1.59
CA PHE A 32 -0.14 -25.55 0.56
C PHE A 32 1.31 -26.06 0.42
N LEU A 33 2.26 -25.44 1.13
CA LEU A 33 3.67 -25.80 1.13
C LEU A 33 3.95 -26.85 2.21
N LYS A 34 4.79 -27.84 1.89
CA LYS A 34 5.03 -28.99 2.75
C LYS A 34 6.03 -28.66 3.87
N GLY A 35 5.67 -28.99 5.10
CA GLY A 35 6.57 -28.96 6.26
C GLY A 35 6.80 -27.58 6.87
N ILE A 36 7.63 -27.56 7.92
CA ILE A 36 7.88 -26.39 8.77
C ILE A 36 8.47 -25.22 7.99
N ASP A 37 9.30 -25.49 6.99
CA ASP A 37 9.89 -24.44 6.15
C ASP A 37 8.85 -23.82 5.21
N GLY A 38 7.88 -24.62 4.75
CA GLY A 38 6.72 -24.12 4.02
C GLY A 38 5.86 -23.17 4.86
N ASP A 39 5.64 -23.49 6.14
CA ASP A 39 4.89 -22.64 7.06
C ASP A 39 5.54 -21.26 7.24
N LYS A 40 6.88 -21.24 7.40
CA LYS A 40 7.65 -19.99 7.52
C LYS A 40 7.54 -19.13 6.27
N ILE A 41 7.67 -19.75 5.09
CA ILE A 41 7.58 -19.06 3.80
C ILE A 41 6.17 -18.53 3.57
N ASN A 42 5.14 -19.31 3.88
CA ASN A 42 3.74 -18.88 3.75
C ASN A 42 3.43 -17.67 4.65
N ALA A 43 3.90 -17.69 5.91
CA ALA A 43 3.73 -16.57 6.82
C ALA A 43 4.43 -15.30 6.33
N LEU A 44 5.64 -15.43 5.77
CA LEU A 44 6.39 -14.30 5.21
C LEU A 44 5.67 -13.71 3.98
N LEU A 45 5.26 -14.57 3.03
CA LEU A 45 4.58 -14.15 1.81
C LEU A 45 3.21 -13.51 2.10
N ALA A 46 2.46 -14.04 3.05
CA ALA A 46 1.18 -13.45 3.46
C ALA A 46 1.37 -12.05 4.08
N GLY A 47 2.41 -11.85 4.90
CA GLY A 47 2.76 -10.53 5.42
C GLY A 47 3.19 -9.54 4.32
N ILE A 48 4.00 -10.00 3.36
CA ILE A 48 4.40 -9.20 2.20
C ILE A 48 3.19 -8.82 1.34
N GLY A 49 2.29 -9.77 1.06
CA GLY A 49 1.08 -9.53 0.28
C GLY A 49 0.14 -8.52 0.95
N TYR A 50 0.02 -8.56 2.27
CA TYR A 50 -0.75 -7.57 3.03
C TYR A 50 -0.17 -6.14 2.88
N ASN A 51 1.16 -6.01 2.97
CA ASN A 51 1.84 -4.74 2.76
C ASN A 51 1.69 -4.24 1.32
N PHE A 52 1.76 -5.12 0.32
CA PHE A 52 1.52 -4.74 -1.06
C PHE A 52 0.08 -4.29 -1.31
N ARG A 53 -0.92 -4.92 -0.69
CA ARG A 53 -2.31 -4.48 -0.80
C ARG A 53 -2.50 -3.04 -0.32
N LEU A 54 -1.80 -2.65 0.75
CA LEU A 54 -1.83 -1.27 1.23
C LEU A 54 -1.19 -0.32 0.20
N LEU A 55 -0.02 -0.70 -0.33
CA LEU A 55 0.69 0.10 -1.34
C LEU A 55 -0.13 0.25 -2.62
N THR A 56 -0.74 -0.81 -3.13
CA THR A 56 -1.59 -0.77 -4.33
C THR A 56 -2.85 0.06 -4.10
N SER A 57 -3.43 0.00 -2.89
CA SER A 57 -4.61 0.81 -2.55
C SER A 57 -4.28 2.31 -2.56
N VAL A 58 -3.12 2.68 -2.02
CA VAL A 58 -2.63 4.06 -2.08
C VAL A 58 -2.33 4.44 -3.53
N ALA A 59 -1.56 3.64 -4.25
CA ALA A 59 -1.20 3.90 -5.64
C ALA A 59 -2.43 4.06 -6.56
N ALA A 60 -3.49 3.26 -6.34
CA ALA A 60 -4.73 3.36 -7.10
C ALA A 60 -5.45 4.70 -6.93
N ILE A 61 -5.31 5.37 -5.79
CA ILE A 61 -5.90 6.69 -5.53
C ILE A 61 -5.00 7.80 -6.11
N PHE A 62 -3.69 7.69 -5.93
CA PHE A 62 -2.74 8.73 -6.33
C PHE A 62 -2.49 8.77 -7.84
N CYS A 63 -2.39 7.61 -8.50
CA CYS A 63 -2.09 7.53 -9.94
C CYS A 63 -3.06 8.31 -10.85
N PRO A 64 -4.41 8.17 -10.73
CA PRO A 64 -5.32 8.93 -11.57
C PRO A 64 -5.32 10.43 -11.24
N LYS A 65 -5.07 10.80 -9.98
CA LYS A 65 -4.98 12.20 -9.54
C LYS A 65 -3.76 12.89 -10.14
N ILE A 66 -2.62 12.20 -10.13
CA ILE A 66 -1.37 12.65 -10.75
C ILE A 66 -1.56 12.78 -12.27
N TRP A 67 -2.18 11.78 -12.90
CA TRP A 67 -2.46 11.81 -14.34
C TRP A 67 -3.35 12.99 -14.75
N GLN A 68 -4.45 13.24 -14.02
CA GLN A 68 -5.35 14.36 -14.27
C GLN A 68 -4.64 15.72 -14.11
N TRP A 69 -3.78 15.86 -13.10
CA TRP A 69 -3.01 17.07 -12.87
C TRP A 69 -1.98 17.31 -14.00
N LEU A 70 -1.29 16.24 -14.43
CA LEU A 70 -0.34 16.29 -15.54
C LEU A 70 -1.03 16.63 -16.87
N SER A 71 -2.19 16.04 -17.17
CA SER A 71 -2.95 16.37 -18.38
C SER A 71 -3.43 17.82 -18.39
N ALA A 72 -3.82 18.36 -17.23
CA ALA A 72 -4.20 19.76 -17.10
C ALA A 72 -3.03 20.73 -17.32
N LEU A 73 -1.81 20.34 -16.94
CA LEU A 73 -0.58 21.11 -17.21
C LEU A 73 -0.20 21.10 -18.69
N LEU A 74 -0.34 19.94 -19.35
CA LEU A 74 -0.05 19.80 -20.78
C LEU A 74 -1.07 20.57 -21.66
N SER A 75 -2.35 20.62 -21.26
CA SER A 75 -3.37 21.41 -21.97
C SER A 75 -3.05 22.91 -21.95
N LYS A 76 -2.71 23.46 -20.78
CA LYS A 76 -2.44 24.91 -20.62
C LYS A 76 -1.29 25.43 -21.49
N ASN A 77 -0.29 24.60 -21.77
CA ASN A 77 0.81 24.97 -22.66
C ASN A 77 0.39 25.06 -24.14
N SER A 78 -0.66 24.33 -24.55
CA SER A 78 -1.13 24.35 -25.95
C SER A 78 -2.07 25.54 -26.23
N ASP A 79 -2.87 25.93 -25.23
CA ASP A 79 -3.82 27.04 -25.32
C ASP A 79 -3.13 28.42 -25.36
N CYS A 80 -1.99 28.60 -24.65
CA CYS A 80 -1.20 29.83 -24.70
C CYS A 80 -0.52 30.06 -26.06
N VAL A 81 -0.16 29.00 -26.78
CA VAL A 81 0.49 29.10 -28.10
C VAL A 81 -0.54 29.41 -29.20
N PHE A 82 -1.74 28.84 -29.12
CA PHE A 82 -2.83 29.12 -30.07
C PHE A 82 -3.33 30.57 -29.99
N HIS A 83 -3.41 31.13 -28.78
CA HIS A 83 -3.77 32.54 -28.58
C HIS A 83 -2.67 33.52 -29.01
N ALA A 84 -1.40 33.15 -28.90
CA ALA A 84 -0.27 33.98 -29.34
C ALA A 84 -0.12 34.03 -30.87
N VAL A 85 -0.50 32.96 -31.59
CA VAL A 85 -0.43 32.89 -33.07
C VAL A 85 -1.66 33.49 -33.75
N THR A 86 -2.82 33.53 -33.09
CA THR A 86 -4.05 34.09 -33.68
C THR A 86 -4.13 35.62 -33.58
N ILE A 87 -3.28 36.24 -32.74
CA ILE A 87 -3.26 37.70 -32.50
C ILE A 87 -2.03 38.38 -33.15
N ALA A 88 -1.15 37.62 -33.82
CA ALA A 88 -0.02 38.14 -34.61
C ALA A 88 -0.35 38.15 -36.11
#